data_AF-A0A1Z9H626-F1
#
_entry.id   AF-A0A1Z9H626-F1
#
_cell.length_a   1.000
_cell.length_b   1.000
_cell.length_c   1.000
_cell.angle_alpha   90.00
_cell.angle_beta   90.00
_cell.angle_gamma   90.00
#
_symmetry.space_group_name_H-M   'P 1'
#
loop_
_entity.id
_entity.type
_entity.pdbx_description
1 polymer ?
#
loop_
_entity_poly.entity_id
_entity_poly.type
_entity_poly.pdbx_seq_one_letter_code
_entity_poly.pdbx_strand_id
1 'polypeptide(L)'
;MTWLIFKAWFKKSWVWLKHNWKVPLLLVWSVGIFILSRRNTESLKDVLESNKKAHKQEIEIINKTHKEEVLRLKKLQNTYRDTISKLEKKFDEESKKLSEKQIEDVKEIVIKSKGNPEQIIRKIENDFGIKFKN
;
A
#
# COMPACT_ATOMS: atom_id res chain seq x y z
N MET A 1 31.42 -39.99 -54.11
CA MET A 1 32.44 -40.16 -53.05
C MET A 1 31.99 -39.68 -51.66
N THR A 2 31.08 -38.70 -51.53
CA THR A 2 30.61 -38.15 -50.23
C THR A 2 29.80 -39.14 -49.37
N TRP A 3 29.05 -40.05 -49.98
CA TRP A 3 28.22 -41.04 -49.28
C TRP A 3 29.02 -42.06 -48.46
N LEU A 4 30.14 -42.54 -48.99
CA LEU A 4 31.00 -43.51 -48.32
C LEU A 4 31.71 -42.89 -47.10
N ILE A 5 32.10 -41.62 -47.23
CA ILE A 5 32.68 -40.83 -46.14
C ILE A 5 31.65 -40.63 -45.03
N PHE A 6 30.41 -40.31 -45.38
CA PHE A 6 29.30 -40.20 -44.42
C PHE A 6 29.03 -41.52 -43.68
N LYS A 7 29.01 -42.64 -44.40
CA LYS A 7 28.79 -43.97 -43.80
C LYS A 7 29.94 -44.39 -42.87
N ALA A 8 31.18 -44.09 -43.25
CA ALA A 8 32.36 -44.35 -42.43
C ALA A 8 32.36 -43.48 -41.15
N TRP A 9 32.00 -42.21 -41.30
CA TRP A 9 31.89 -41.28 -40.18
C TRP A 9 30.77 -41.69 -39.22
N PHE A 10 29.61 -42.12 -39.73
CA PHE A 10 28.50 -42.62 -38.91
C PHE A 10 28.90 -43.85 -38.10
N LYS A 11 29.60 -44.82 -38.72
CA LYS A 11 30.11 -46.01 -37.99
C LYS A 11 31.12 -45.62 -36.90
N LYS A 12 32.01 -44.67 -37.18
CA LYS A 12 33.00 -44.18 -36.22
C LYS A 12 32.33 -43.47 -35.04
N SER A 13 31.38 -42.58 -35.33
CA SER A 13 30.57 -41.90 -34.32
C SER A 13 29.72 -42.88 -33.51
N TRP A 14 29.18 -43.94 -34.12
CA TRP A 14 28.41 -44.98 -33.44
C TRP A 14 29.25 -45.80 -32.44
N VAL A 15 30.46 -46.21 -32.85
CA VAL A 15 31.40 -46.91 -31.97
C VAL A 15 31.85 -45.99 -30.83
N TRP A 16 32.13 -44.73 -31.15
CA TRP A 16 32.50 -43.73 -30.15
C TRP A 16 31.36 -43.43 -29.17
N LEU A 17 30.11 -43.39 -29.64
CA LEU A 17 28.92 -43.18 -28.82
C LEU A 17 28.69 -44.34 -27.84
N LYS A 18 28.92 -45.57 -28.27
CA LYS A 18 28.88 -46.75 -27.39
C LYS A 18 30.00 -46.73 -26.35
N HIS A 19 31.20 -46.31 -26.73
CA HIS A 19 32.34 -46.24 -25.82
C HIS A 19 32.22 -45.07 -24.82
N ASN A 20 31.71 -43.92 -25.28
CA ASN A 20 31.60 -42.67 -24.51
C ASN A 20 30.14 -42.30 -24.21
N TRP A 21 29.31 -43.28 -23.85
CA TRP A 21 27.86 -43.10 -23.64
C TRP A 21 27.49 -42.01 -22.59
N LYS A 22 28.42 -41.68 -21.69
CA LYS A 22 28.28 -40.61 -20.69
C LYS A 22 28.18 -39.22 -21.32
N VAL A 23 28.89 -38.98 -22.43
CA VAL A 23 28.93 -37.67 -23.11
C VAL A 23 27.59 -37.30 -23.76
N PRO A 24 26.95 -38.14 -24.59
CA PRO A 24 25.61 -37.84 -25.12
C PRO A 24 24.56 -37.79 -24.02
N LEU A 25 24.69 -38.61 -22.96
CA LEU A 25 23.79 -38.53 -21.81
C LEU A 25 23.86 -37.16 -21.13
N LEU A 26 25.06 -36.65 -20.87
CA LEU A 26 25.26 -35.30 -20.32
C LEU A 26 24.73 -34.21 -21.25
N LEU A 27 24.91 -34.37 -22.57
CA LEU A 27 24.42 -33.41 -23.55
C LEU A 27 22.88 -33.37 -23.55
N VAL A 28 22.23 -34.54 -23.58
CA VAL A 28 20.76 -34.64 -23.48
C VAL A 28 20.27 -34.07 -22.16
N TRP A 29 20.96 -34.36 -21.06
CA TRP A 29 20.65 -33.80 -19.75
C TRP A 29 20.73 -32.26 -19.72
N SER A 30 21.81 -31.69 -20.25
CA SER A 30 21.98 -30.23 -20.36
C SER A 30 20.92 -29.57 -21.24
N VAL A 31 20.58 -30.19 -22.38
CA VAL A 31 19.51 -29.68 -23.26
C VAL A 31 18.16 -29.76 -22.58
N GLY A 32 17.88 -30.85 -21.85
CA GLY A 32 16.68 -31.00 -21.04
C GLY A 32 16.53 -29.90 -19.99
N ILE A 33 17.59 -29.63 -19.21
CA ILE A 33 17.62 -28.53 -18.23
C ILE A 33 17.42 -27.18 -18.91
N PHE A 34 18.08 -26.93 -20.04
CA PHE A 34 17.97 -25.65 -20.75
C PHE A 34 16.53 -25.38 -21.22
N ILE A 35 15.86 -26.39 -21.79
CA ILE A 35 14.47 -26.26 -22.24
C ILE A 35 13.52 -26.04 -21.06
N LEU A 36 13.68 -26.80 -19.97
CA LEU A 36 12.87 -26.64 -18.76
C LEU A 36 13.10 -25.29 -18.08
N SER A 37 14.35 -24.85 -17.98
CA SER A 37 14.74 -23.57 -17.41
C SER A 37 14.12 -22.40 -18.18
N ARG A 38 14.18 -22.43 -19.52
CA ARG A 38 13.62 -21.36 -20.36
C ARG A 38 12.12 -21.21 -20.18
N ARG A 39 11.36 -22.32 -20.06
CA ARG A 39 9.91 -22.28 -19.83
C ARG A 39 9.53 -21.69 -18.47
N ASN A 40 10.36 -21.90 -17.44
CA ASN A 40 10.08 -21.38 -16.09
C ASN A 40 10.36 -19.88 -15.96
N THR A 41 11.20 -19.29 -16.82
CA THR A 41 11.57 -17.86 -16.68
C THR A 41 10.46 -16.87 -17.03
N GLU A 42 9.53 -17.22 -17.92
CA GLU A 42 8.44 -16.32 -18.31
C GLU A 42 7.38 -16.22 -17.21
N SER A 43 6.90 -17.36 -16.71
CA SER A 43 5.93 -17.39 -15.60
C SER A 43 6.47 -16.76 -14.31
N LEU A 44 7.76 -16.95 -14.02
CA LEU A 44 8.42 -16.30 -12.87
C LEU A 44 8.50 -14.77 -13.03
N LYS A 45 8.73 -14.27 -14.25
CA LYS A 45 8.73 -12.83 -14.52
C LYS A 45 7.34 -12.24 -14.33
N ASP A 46 6.30 -12.89 -14.84
CA ASP A 46 4.92 -12.43 -14.69
C ASP A 46 4.48 -12.41 -13.22
N VAL A 47 4.82 -13.45 -12.46
CA VAL A 47 4.54 -13.50 -11.02
C VAL A 47 5.32 -12.41 -10.28
N LEU A 48 6.61 -12.23 -10.59
CA LEU A 48 7.42 -11.18 -9.97
C LEU A 48 6.91 -9.78 -10.29
N GLU A 49 6.52 -9.54 -11.54
CA GLU A 49 5.97 -8.25 -11.98
C GLU A 49 4.60 -7.99 -11.35
N SER A 50 3.75 -9.00 -11.27
CA SER A 50 2.46 -8.93 -10.58
C SER A 50 2.64 -8.62 -9.09
N ASN A 51 3.54 -9.32 -8.39
CA ASN A 51 3.85 -9.04 -6.99
C ASN A 51 4.40 -7.62 -6.81
N LYS A 52 5.29 -7.18 -7.70
CA LYS A 52 5.83 -5.81 -7.67
C LYS A 52 4.73 -4.76 -7.88
N LYS A 53 3.77 -5.02 -8.77
CA LYS A 53 2.62 -4.14 -9.01
C LYS A 53 1.70 -4.12 -7.79
N ALA A 54 1.36 -5.28 -7.23
CA ALA A 54 0.55 -5.40 -6.02
C ALA A 54 1.18 -4.63 -4.84
N HIS A 55 2.48 -4.84 -4.57
CA HIS A 55 3.18 -4.11 -3.51
C HIS A 55 3.21 -2.60 -3.74
N LYS A 56 3.36 -2.14 -4.98
CA LYS A 56 3.26 -0.70 -5.30
C LYS A 56 1.86 -0.16 -4.99
N GLN A 57 0.81 -0.90 -5.35
CA GLN A 57 -0.57 -0.52 -5.07
C GLN A 57 -0.86 -0.51 -3.57
N GLU A 58 -0.35 -1.50 -2.82
CA GLU A 58 -0.45 -1.53 -1.35
C GLU A 58 0.18 -0.29 -0.74
N ILE A 59 1.42 0.05 -1.13
CA ILE A 59 2.12 1.25 -0.66
C ILE A 59 1.35 2.52 -1.04
N GLU A 60 0.79 2.59 -2.24
CA GLU A 60 0.00 3.74 -2.69
C GLU A 60 -1.28 3.91 -1.86
N ILE A 61 -2.01 2.83 -1.60
CA ILE A 61 -3.21 2.83 -0.77
C ILE A 61 -2.87 3.26 0.67
N ILE A 62 -1.81 2.71 1.25
CA ILE A 62 -1.34 3.09 2.59
C ILE A 62 -1.00 4.58 2.63
N ASN A 63 -0.22 5.07 1.65
CA ASN A 63 0.17 6.49 1.59
C ASN A 63 -1.04 7.41 1.39
N LYS A 64 -1.99 7.03 0.54
CA LYS A 64 -3.22 7.79 0.32
C LYS A 64 -4.06 7.85 1.58
N THR A 65 -4.27 6.70 2.23
CA THR A 65 -5.04 6.60 3.49
C THR A 65 -4.39 7.43 4.58
N HIS A 66 -3.06 7.36 4.72
CA HIS A 66 -2.33 8.17 5.69
C HIS A 66 -2.45 9.67 5.42
N LYS A 67 -2.32 10.10 4.15
CA LYS A 67 -2.54 11.51 3.78
C LYS A 67 -3.96 11.98 4.10
N GLU A 68 -4.97 11.18 3.80
CA GLU A 68 -6.37 11.48 4.11
C GLU A 68 -6.61 11.56 5.62
N GLU A 69 -6.01 10.66 6.40
CA GLU A 69 -6.07 10.67 7.86
C GLU A 69 -5.41 11.93 8.45
N VAL A 70 -4.20 12.27 8.00
CA VAL A 70 -3.50 13.49 8.43
C VAL A 70 -4.32 14.74 8.11
N LEU A 71 -4.91 14.82 6.92
CA LEU A 71 -5.79 15.93 6.55
C LEU A 71 -7.06 15.97 7.43
N ARG A 72 -7.64 14.82 7.74
CA ARG A 72 -8.81 14.71 8.64
C ARG A 72 -8.48 15.18 10.05
N LEU A 73 -7.36 14.72 10.61
CA LEU A 73 -6.89 15.13 11.93
C LEU A 73 -6.57 16.63 11.99
N LYS A 74 -5.90 17.16 10.97
CA LYS A 74 -5.60 18.60 10.87
C LYS A 74 -6.88 19.45 10.81
N LYS A 75 -7.88 19.02 10.03
CA LYS A 75 -9.20 19.66 9.99
C LYS A 75 -9.85 19.63 11.36
N LEU A 76 -9.87 18.46 12.02
CA LEU A 76 -10.46 18.30 13.35
C LEU A 76 -9.80 19.20 14.40
N GLN A 77 -8.47 19.28 14.39
CA GLN A 77 -7.69 20.15 15.28
C GLN A 77 -7.99 21.63 15.02
N ASN A 78 -8.05 22.05 13.76
CA ASN A 78 -8.41 23.41 13.41
C ASN A 78 -9.84 23.75 13.88
N THR A 79 -10.81 22.87 13.61
CA THR A 79 -12.20 23.06 14.06
C THR A 79 -12.29 23.12 15.58
N TYR A 80 -11.54 22.29 16.30
CA TYR A 80 -11.46 22.34 17.76
C TYR A 80 -10.94 23.70 18.23
N ARG A 81 -9.79 24.14 17.71
CA ARG A 81 -9.18 25.42 18.09
C ARG A 81 -10.09 26.61 17.79
N ASP A 82 -10.71 26.62 16.61
CA ASP A 82 -11.61 27.71 16.22
C ASP A 82 -12.86 27.75 17.10
N THR A 83 -13.39 26.58 17.46
CA THR A 83 -14.53 26.44 18.36
C THR A 83 -14.20 26.94 19.77
N ILE A 84 -13.06 26.53 20.34
CA ILE A 84 -12.60 27.03 21.64
C ILE A 84 -12.43 28.55 21.61
N SER A 85 -11.75 29.09 20.58
CA SER A 85 -11.54 30.54 20.49
C SER A 85 -12.85 31.32 20.37
N LYS A 86 -13.86 30.80 19.66
CA LYS A 86 -15.20 31.40 19.62
C LYS A 86 -15.91 31.32 20.98
N LEU A 87 -15.77 30.19 21.66
CA LEU A 87 -16.39 29.97 22.97
C LEU A 87 -15.76 30.88 24.03
N GLU A 88 -14.43 30.99 24.07
CA GLU A 88 -13.70 31.90 24.96
C GLU A 88 -14.16 33.35 24.77
N LYS A 89 -14.26 33.83 23.52
CA LYS A 89 -14.79 35.18 23.24
C LYS A 89 -16.19 35.38 23.78
N LYS A 90 -17.07 34.37 23.68
CA LYS A 90 -18.44 34.44 24.20
C LYS A 90 -18.47 34.44 25.74
N PHE A 91 -17.63 33.65 26.37
CA PHE A 91 -17.49 33.65 27.83
C PHE A 91 -16.91 34.97 28.35
N ASP A 92 -15.91 35.54 27.67
CA ASP A 92 -15.34 36.84 28.01
C ASP A 92 -16.37 37.98 27.88
N GLU A 93 -17.23 37.96 26.84
CA GLU A 93 -18.37 38.89 26.69
C GLU A 93 -19.32 38.81 27.92
N GLU A 94 -19.49 37.63 28.51
CA GLU A 94 -20.27 37.41 29.73
C GLU A 94 -19.46 37.62 31.03
N SER A 95 -18.22 38.14 30.93
CA SER A 95 -17.27 38.27 32.05
C SER A 95 -16.98 36.97 32.81
N LYS A 96 -17.10 35.83 32.12
CA LYS A 96 -16.80 34.49 32.64
C LYS A 96 -15.53 33.97 31.98
N LYS A 97 -14.85 33.01 32.65
CA LYS A 97 -13.73 32.27 32.07
C LYS A 97 -14.16 30.85 31.75
N LEU A 98 -13.65 30.32 30.64
CA LEU A 98 -13.81 28.92 30.30
C LEU A 98 -12.93 28.07 31.23
N SER A 99 -13.54 27.09 31.90
CA SER A 99 -12.82 26.16 32.78
C SER A 99 -12.19 25.00 31.99
N GLU A 100 -11.17 24.35 32.57
CA GLU A 100 -10.49 23.20 31.94
C GLU A 100 -11.46 22.06 31.60
N LYS A 101 -12.43 21.79 32.47
CA LYS A 101 -13.48 20.79 32.23
C LYS A 101 -14.30 21.10 30.98
N GLN A 102 -14.66 22.37 30.79
CA GLN A 102 -15.43 22.83 29.63
C GLN A 102 -14.62 22.74 28.33
N ILE A 103 -13.31 22.99 28.40
CA ILE A 103 -12.39 22.79 27.26
C ILE A 103 -12.36 21.31 26.86
N GLU A 104 -12.32 20.42 27.86
CA GLU A 104 -12.33 18.97 27.62
C GLU A 104 -13.68 18.49 27.04
N ASP A 105 -14.80 19.01 27.52
CA ASP A 105 -16.14 18.73 26.98
C ASP A 105 -16.24 19.15 25.49
N VAL A 106 -15.70 20.32 25.13
CA VAL A 106 -15.64 20.77 23.72
C VAL A 106 -14.78 19.83 22.88
N LYS A 107 -13.67 19.33 23.41
CA LYS A 107 -12.80 18.36 22.72
C LYS A 107 -13.58 17.07 22.42
N GLU A 108 -14.32 16.56 23.39
CA GLU A 108 -15.18 15.38 23.18
C GLU A 108 -16.27 15.62 22.14
N ILE A 109 -16.92 16.79 22.17
CA ILE A 109 -17.97 17.16 21.20
C ILE A 109 -17.39 17.13 19.79
N VAL A 110 -16.24 17.76 19.57
CA VAL A 110 -15.59 17.84 18.25
C VAL A 110 -15.21 16.43 17.74
N ILE A 111 -14.68 15.58 18.61
CA ILE A 111 -14.33 14.18 18.28
C ILE A 111 -15.59 13.37 17.94
N LYS A 112 -16.62 13.41 18.81
CA LYS A 112 -17.87 12.64 18.65
C LYS A 112 -18.65 13.07 17.40
N SER A 113 -18.60 14.36 17.05
CA SER A 113 -19.23 14.91 15.85
C SER A 113 -18.43 14.68 14.57
N LYS A 114 -17.26 14.01 14.63
CA LYS A 114 -16.40 13.70 13.47
C LYS A 114 -16.07 14.92 12.61
N GLY A 115 -16.00 16.11 13.22
CA GLY A 115 -15.77 17.37 12.52
C GLY A 115 -16.98 17.95 11.77
N ASN A 116 -18.22 17.47 11.99
CA ASN A 116 -19.43 18.09 11.45
C ASN A 116 -19.73 19.42 12.18
N PRO A 117 -19.65 20.58 11.51
CA PRO A 117 -19.82 21.89 12.16
C PRO A 117 -21.20 22.09 12.79
N GLU A 118 -22.27 21.64 12.15
CA GLU A 118 -23.64 21.84 12.65
C GLU A 118 -23.89 21.08 13.95
N GLN A 119 -23.36 19.84 14.04
CA GLN A 119 -23.48 19.05 15.25
C GLN A 119 -22.65 19.63 16.40
N ILE A 120 -21.46 20.14 16.09
CA ILE A 120 -20.59 20.80 17.08
C ILE A 120 -21.31 22.01 17.64
N ILE A 121 -21.84 22.88 16.78
CA ILE A 121 -22.58 24.08 17.18
C ILE A 121 -23.77 23.68 18.07
N ARG A 122 -24.67 22.81 17.59
CA ARG A 122 -25.87 22.41 18.36
C ARG A 122 -25.54 21.85 19.74
N LYS A 123 -24.50 21.03 19.85
CA LYS A 123 -24.08 20.47 21.14
C LYS A 123 -23.52 21.52 22.07
N ILE A 124 -22.68 22.42 21.56
CA ILE A 124 -22.11 23.49 22.38
C ILE A 124 -23.19 24.46 22.83
N GLU A 125 -24.14 24.81 21.96
CA GLU A 125 -25.25 25.68 22.36
C GLU A 125 -26.11 25.06 23.46
N ASN A 126 -26.34 23.75 23.40
CA ASN A 126 -27.09 23.01 24.40
C ASN A 126 -26.33 22.86 25.72
N ASP A 127 -25.05 22.48 25.66
CA ASP A 127 -24.25 22.12 26.85
C ASP A 127 -23.74 23.37 27.60
N PHE A 128 -23.50 24.47 26.89
CA PHE A 128 -22.98 25.72 27.47
C PHE A 128 -24.02 26.85 27.55
N GLY A 129 -25.21 26.66 26.97
CA GLY A 129 -26.30 27.66 27.02
C GLY A 129 -26.03 28.93 26.21
N ILE A 130 -25.09 28.88 25.26
CA ILE A 130 -24.66 30.02 24.44
C ILE A 130 -25.32 29.90 23.06
N LYS A 131 -25.66 31.02 22.42
CA LYS A 131 -26.13 31.02 21.03
C LYS A 131 -25.07 31.60 20.11
N PHE A 132 -24.64 30.82 19.13
CA PHE A 132 -23.82 31.33 18.04
C PHE A 132 -24.74 32.02 17.03
N LYS A 133 -24.59 33.33 16.89
CA LYS A 133 -25.27 34.06 15.83
C LYS A 133 -24.63 33.66 14.49
N ASN A 134 -25.45 33.13 13.58
CA ASN A 134 -25.06 32.72 12.24
C ASN A 134 -24.62 33.93 11.39
#